data_AF-A0A2A3YFW7-F1
#
_entry.id   AF-A0A2A3YFW7-F1
#
_cell.length_a   1.000
_cell.length_b   1.000
_cell.length_c   1.000
_cell.angle_alpha   90.00
_cell.angle_beta   90.00
_cell.angle_gamma   90.00
#
_symmetry.space_group_name_H-M   'P 1'
#
loop_
_entity.id
_entity.type
_entity.pdbx_description
1 polymer ?
#
loop_
_entity_poly.entity_id
_entity_poly.type
_entity_poly.pdbx_seq_one_letter_code
_entity_poly.pdbx_strand_id
1 'polypeptide(L)'
;MVAGAAACGGLTGGDDEKADGDDTAVGEEQPAEGEDASEEKVAEEGEEAADEGQDAVESEQDSSGEDEEEDGAAAGGEVSDADLDASKQQVLAFFEALGEKDGEAACGFVLDPTTGEPAAGAVLTACADTMDSSGMMDMFTPEMVAVITEDALEASDNGDGTIKISAQGADFDMHKADDGKWYIAQ
;
A
#
# COMPACT_ATOMS: atom_id res chain seq x y z
N MET A 1 15.82 -24.16 -27.97
CA MET A 1 16.32 -25.40 -27.35
C MET A 1 17.82 -25.24 -27.13
N VAL A 2 18.21 -24.67 -25.99
CA VAL A 2 19.60 -24.65 -25.55
C VAL A 2 19.79 -25.87 -24.65
N ALA A 3 20.64 -26.79 -25.10
CA ALA A 3 21.11 -27.92 -24.32
C ALA A 3 22.36 -27.50 -23.54
N GLY A 4 22.44 -27.85 -22.26
CA GLY A 4 23.63 -27.71 -21.44
C GLY A 4 23.54 -28.62 -20.23
N ALA A 5 24.31 -29.71 -20.23
CA ALA A 5 24.43 -30.68 -19.15
C ALA A 5 25.87 -30.66 -18.60
N ALA A 6 26.01 -30.71 -17.26
CA ALA A 6 27.10 -31.27 -16.44
C ALA A 6 27.05 -30.57 -15.05
N ALA A 7 26.70 -31.20 -13.94
CA ALA A 7 27.44 -32.22 -13.18
C ALA A 7 28.84 -31.76 -12.73
N CYS A 8 28.97 -31.38 -11.45
CA CYS A 8 30.16 -31.57 -10.62
C CYS A 8 29.78 -31.42 -9.14
N GLY A 9 29.82 -32.53 -8.42
CA GLY A 9 29.75 -32.56 -6.96
C GLY A 9 31.07 -32.17 -6.31
N GLY A 10 31.02 -31.86 -5.02
CA GLY A 10 32.18 -31.67 -4.16
C GLY A 10 31.80 -31.87 -2.69
N LEU A 11 32.03 -33.09 -2.19
CA LEU A 11 32.04 -33.43 -0.77
C LEU A 11 33.36 -32.97 -0.12
N THR A 12 33.27 -32.24 0.99
CA THR A 12 34.22 -32.20 2.12
C THR A 12 33.43 -31.70 3.34
N GLY A 13 33.25 -32.34 4.50
CA GLY A 13 33.97 -33.43 5.15
C GLY A 13 34.98 -32.90 6.18
N GLY A 14 34.65 -32.97 7.48
CA GLY A 14 35.54 -32.75 8.65
C GLY A 14 35.19 -31.49 9.46
N ASP A 15 34.57 -31.53 10.65
CA ASP A 15 35.03 -32.09 11.95
C ASP A 15 36.16 -31.25 12.57
N ASP A 16 35.86 -30.46 13.62
CA ASP A 16 36.59 -30.49 14.90
C ASP A 16 35.91 -29.61 15.98
N GLU A 17 36.09 -30.04 17.23
CA GLU A 17 35.44 -29.63 18.47
C GLU A 17 36.13 -28.45 19.19
N LYS A 18 35.50 -28.04 20.32
CA LYS A 18 36.02 -27.28 21.49
C LYS A 18 36.24 -25.76 21.32
N ALA A 19 36.10 -24.92 22.34
CA ALA A 19 35.61 -24.96 23.73
C ALA A 19 35.78 -23.53 24.32
N ASP A 20 35.14 -23.28 25.47
CA ASP A 20 35.38 -22.17 26.43
C ASP A 20 35.00 -20.76 25.95
N GLY A 21 34.44 -19.85 26.74
CA GLY A 21 34.07 -19.75 28.15
C GLY A 21 33.34 -18.40 28.33
N ASP A 22 32.37 -18.31 29.24
CA ASP A 22 32.39 -17.41 30.40
C ASP A 22 32.70 -15.92 30.08
N ASP A 23 31.69 -15.05 30.14
CA ASP A 23 31.74 -13.89 31.03
C ASP A 23 30.35 -13.26 31.22
N THR A 24 30.06 -12.94 32.48
CA THR A 24 28.82 -12.37 32.97
C THR A 24 29.09 -10.90 33.26
N ALA A 25 28.42 -9.96 32.59
CA ALA A 25 28.48 -8.56 33.00
C ALA A 25 27.12 -7.86 32.84
N VAL A 26 26.48 -7.70 33.99
CA VAL A 26 25.39 -6.77 34.30
C VAL A 26 25.89 -5.34 34.08
N GLY A 27 25.10 -4.53 33.38
CA GLY A 27 25.33 -3.10 33.21
C GLY A 27 24.01 -2.37 32.96
N GLU A 28 23.33 -2.03 34.05
CA GLU A 28 22.25 -1.03 34.08
C GLU A 28 22.83 0.37 33.80
N GLU A 29 22.28 1.05 32.80
CA GLU A 29 22.32 2.52 32.73
C GLU A 29 21.04 3.03 32.03
N GLN A 30 20.09 3.51 32.84
CA GLN A 30 19.07 4.48 32.42
C GLN A 30 19.58 5.91 32.77
N PRO A 31 18.81 6.97 32.48
CA PRO A 31 18.73 7.69 31.23
C PRO A 31 19.28 9.12 31.40
N ALA A 32 19.54 9.81 30.28
CA ALA A 32 19.74 11.25 30.27
C ALA A 32 18.77 11.86 29.27
N GLU A 33 18.52 13.17 29.43
CA GLU A 33 17.65 14.04 28.62
C GLU A 33 16.18 14.02 29.07
N GLY A 34 15.56 15.10 29.49
CA GLY A 34 15.97 16.51 29.55
C GLY A 34 14.69 17.30 29.81
N GLU A 35 14.72 18.16 30.81
CA GLU A 35 13.69 19.15 31.09
C GLU A 35 13.62 20.15 29.92
N ASP A 36 12.47 20.28 29.26
CA ASP A 36 12.10 21.56 28.65
C ASP A 36 10.61 21.81 28.92
N ALA A 37 10.39 22.77 29.79
CA ALA A 37 9.12 23.41 30.03
C ALA A 37 9.12 24.71 29.23
N SER A 38 8.18 24.87 28.31
CA SER A 38 7.64 26.20 28.03
C SER A 38 6.25 26.12 27.43
N GLU A 39 5.37 26.86 28.09
CA GLU A 39 3.98 27.18 27.75
C GLU A 39 3.84 27.66 26.30
N GLU A 40 2.72 27.33 25.65
CA GLU A 40 1.91 28.40 25.08
C GLU A 40 0.42 28.02 24.95
N LYS A 41 -0.36 29.05 25.24
CA LYS A 41 -1.79 29.12 25.46
C LYS A 41 -2.43 29.58 24.17
N VAL A 42 -3.40 28.85 23.63
CA VAL A 42 -4.37 29.43 22.68
C VAL A 42 -5.77 29.06 23.11
N ALA A 43 -6.51 30.10 23.46
CA ALA A 43 -7.91 30.10 23.77
C ALA A 43 -8.69 30.57 22.54
N GLU A 44 -9.93 30.09 22.45
CA GLU A 44 -11.09 30.69 21.78
C GLU A 44 -10.98 31.15 20.33
N GLU A 45 -11.80 30.52 19.48
CA GLU A 45 -12.87 31.14 18.67
C GLU A 45 -13.81 29.96 18.31
N GLY A 46 -15.13 29.99 18.38
CA GLY A 46 -16.03 31.12 18.21
C GLY A 46 -16.95 30.80 17.03
N GLU A 47 -18.23 30.61 17.34
CA GLU A 47 -19.41 30.86 16.49
C GLU A 47 -19.93 29.80 15.50
N GLU A 48 -21.18 29.45 15.79
CA GLU A 48 -22.18 28.79 14.96
C GLU A 48 -22.59 29.67 13.78
N ALA A 49 -22.85 29.07 12.61
CA ALA A 49 -23.81 29.59 11.65
C ALA A 49 -24.42 28.45 10.84
N ALA A 50 -25.69 28.20 11.11
CA ALA A 50 -26.59 27.46 10.24
C ALA A 50 -26.75 28.19 8.90
N ASP A 51 -26.74 27.44 7.80
CA ASP A 51 -27.31 27.89 6.52
C ASP A 51 -28.19 26.78 5.96
N GLU A 52 -29.51 26.99 6.11
CA GLU A 52 -30.55 26.22 5.45
C GLU A 52 -30.71 26.76 4.01
N GLY A 53 -30.26 25.99 3.03
CA GLY A 53 -30.45 26.27 1.60
C GLY A 53 -31.10 25.11 0.88
N GLN A 54 -32.43 25.08 0.86
CA GLN A 54 -33.23 24.32 -0.11
C GLN A 54 -32.98 24.90 -1.51
N ASP A 55 -32.63 24.07 -2.50
CA ASP A 55 -33.23 24.22 -3.83
C ASP A 55 -33.19 22.90 -4.60
N ALA A 56 -34.39 22.42 -4.90
CA ALA A 56 -34.64 21.30 -5.77
C ALA A 56 -34.65 21.80 -7.22
N VAL A 57 -33.79 21.24 -8.07
CA VAL A 57 -34.04 21.22 -9.51
C VAL A 57 -33.80 19.81 -10.05
N GLU A 58 -34.91 19.11 -10.29
CA GLU A 58 -34.98 18.08 -11.31
C GLU A 58 -34.51 18.67 -12.64
N SER A 59 -33.57 18.01 -13.29
CA SER A 59 -33.37 18.14 -14.73
C SER A 59 -33.02 16.78 -15.27
N GLU A 60 -34.06 16.06 -15.71
CA GLU A 60 -33.95 15.00 -16.70
C GLU A 60 -33.31 15.59 -17.97
N GLN A 61 -32.10 15.17 -18.30
CA GLN A 61 -31.63 15.24 -19.67
C GLN A 61 -30.79 14.02 -20.03
N ASP A 62 -31.49 13.11 -20.70
CA ASP A 62 -30.99 12.12 -21.64
C ASP A 62 -29.92 12.73 -22.57
N SER A 63 -28.72 12.16 -22.54
CA SER A 63 -27.84 12.10 -23.70
C SER A 63 -26.91 10.91 -23.59
N SER A 64 -27.25 9.90 -24.37
CA SER A 64 -26.29 8.94 -24.91
C SER A 64 -25.11 9.70 -25.51
N GLY A 65 -23.95 9.53 -24.90
CA GLY A 65 -22.65 9.85 -25.45
C GLY A 65 -21.73 8.67 -25.17
N GLU A 66 -21.73 7.70 -26.09
CA GLU A 66 -20.61 6.80 -26.28
C GLU A 66 -19.41 7.68 -26.67
N ASP A 67 -18.60 8.07 -25.70
CA ASP A 67 -17.22 8.49 -25.93
C ASP A 67 -16.33 7.37 -25.38
N GLU A 68 -16.09 6.40 -26.27
CA GLU A 68 -14.87 5.62 -26.29
C GLU A 68 -13.70 6.58 -26.52
N GLU A 69 -13.18 7.18 -25.45
CA GLU A 69 -11.81 7.69 -25.46
C GLU A 69 -10.87 6.57 -25.02
N GLU A 70 -10.23 6.01 -26.03
CA GLU A 70 -8.97 5.27 -25.99
C GLU A 70 -7.90 6.12 -25.28
N ASP A 71 -7.90 6.12 -23.94
CA ASP A 71 -6.84 6.76 -23.17
C ASP A 71 -5.66 5.79 -23.01
N GLY A 72 -4.90 5.69 -24.09
CA GLY A 72 -3.51 5.24 -24.05
C GLY A 72 -2.59 6.34 -23.52
N ALA A 73 -2.94 6.97 -22.39
CA ALA A 73 -2.03 7.90 -21.72
C ALA A 73 -0.92 7.12 -21.03
N ALA A 74 0.29 7.35 -21.53
CA ALA A 74 1.53 6.93 -20.92
C ALA A 74 1.54 7.19 -19.41
N ALA A 75 2.18 6.28 -18.65
CA ALA A 75 2.48 6.41 -17.24
C ALA A 75 3.01 7.82 -16.91
N GLY A 76 2.19 8.64 -16.25
CA GLY A 76 2.47 10.06 -15.94
C GLY A 76 1.49 11.08 -16.56
N GLY A 77 0.23 10.70 -16.79
CA GLY A 77 -0.85 11.62 -17.14
C GLY A 77 -1.42 12.38 -15.95
N GLU A 78 -2.18 13.45 -16.21
CA GLU A 78 -2.95 14.18 -15.20
C GLU A 78 -3.94 13.21 -14.52
N VAL A 79 -4.02 13.24 -13.19
CA VAL A 79 -4.92 12.39 -12.42
C VAL A 79 -6.33 12.95 -12.51
N SER A 80 -7.27 12.15 -13.03
CA SER A 80 -8.69 12.51 -13.05
C SER A 80 -9.42 12.06 -11.78
N ASP A 81 -10.60 12.63 -11.50
CA ASP A 81 -11.45 12.13 -10.40
C ASP A 81 -11.80 10.64 -10.58
N ALA A 82 -11.97 10.18 -11.82
CA ALA A 82 -12.21 8.76 -12.11
C ALA A 82 -10.99 7.88 -11.74
N ASP A 83 -9.77 8.40 -11.89
CA ASP A 83 -8.57 7.70 -11.44
C ASP A 83 -8.51 7.60 -9.90
N LEU A 84 -8.95 8.64 -9.18
CA LEU A 84 -9.02 8.62 -7.71
C LEU A 84 -10.00 7.55 -7.22
N ASP A 85 -11.20 7.47 -7.80
CA ASP A 85 -12.19 6.44 -7.46
C ASP A 85 -11.71 5.03 -7.82
N ALA A 86 -11.12 4.86 -9.02
CA ALA A 86 -10.54 3.58 -9.44
C ALA A 86 -9.41 3.12 -8.49
N SER A 87 -8.58 4.07 -8.02
CA SER A 87 -7.50 3.79 -7.08
C SER A 87 -8.01 3.32 -5.72
N LYS A 88 -9.06 3.95 -5.19
CA LYS A 88 -9.71 3.49 -3.96
C LYS A 88 -10.25 2.07 -4.09
N GLN A 89 -10.95 1.77 -5.18
CA GLN A 89 -11.48 0.42 -5.42
C GLN A 89 -10.37 -0.62 -5.48
N GLN A 90 -9.22 -0.26 -6.04
CA GLN A 90 -8.09 -1.17 -6.12
C GLN A 90 -7.43 -1.43 -4.77
N VAL A 91 -7.34 -0.41 -3.92
CA VAL A 91 -6.88 -0.56 -2.53
C VAL A 91 -7.89 -1.36 -1.69
N LEU A 92 -9.19 -1.22 -1.92
CA LEU A 92 -10.19 -2.07 -1.28
C LEU A 92 -10.02 -3.53 -1.68
N ALA A 93 -9.81 -3.82 -2.97
CA ALA A 93 -9.56 -5.18 -3.44
C ALA A 93 -8.27 -5.77 -2.85
N PHE A 94 -7.24 -4.94 -2.67
CA PHE A 94 -6.02 -5.33 -1.95
C PHE A 94 -6.30 -5.70 -0.48
N PHE A 95 -7.06 -4.88 0.24
CA PHE A 95 -7.43 -5.18 1.62
C PHE A 95 -8.34 -6.41 1.72
N GLU A 96 -9.26 -6.61 0.78
CA GLU A 96 -10.09 -7.82 0.69
C GLU A 96 -9.24 -9.07 0.57
N ALA A 97 -8.27 -9.07 -0.35
CA ALA A 97 -7.32 -10.17 -0.52
C ALA A 97 -6.52 -10.44 0.76
N LEU A 98 -6.06 -9.40 1.47
CA LEU A 98 -5.40 -9.55 2.77
C LEU A 98 -6.34 -10.17 3.83
N GLY A 99 -7.60 -9.74 3.88
CA GLY A 99 -8.63 -10.27 4.77
C GLY A 99 -8.96 -11.74 4.53
N GLU A 100 -8.91 -12.16 3.27
CA GLU A 100 -9.07 -13.55 2.85
C GLU A 100 -7.80 -14.40 3.03
N LYS A 101 -6.70 -13.78 3.47
CA LYS A 101 -5.36 -14.37 3.56
C LYS A 101 -4.84 -14.89 2.22
N ASP A 102 -5.21 -14.20 1.14
CA ASP A 102 -4.75 -14.45 -0.21
C ASP A 102 -3.60 -13.50 -0.55
N GLY A 103 -2.39 -13.88 -0.13
CA GLY A 103 -1.18 -13.11 -0.41
C GLY A 103 -0.84 -13.00 -1.89
N GLU A 104 -1.20 -14.01 -2.70
CA GLU A 104 -0.96 -13.98 -4.14
C GLU A 104 -1.86 -12.93 -4.82
N ALA A 105 -3.13 -12.87 -4.42
CA ALA A 105 -4.05 -11.82 -4.87
C ALA A 105 -3.61 -10.43 -4.39
N ALA A 106 -3.28 -10.28 -3.09
CA ALA A 106 -2.82 -9.01 -2.52
C ALA A 106 -1.57 -8.49 -3.23
N CYS A 107 -0.56 -9.35 -3.42
CA CYS A 107 0.66 -8.98 -4.15
C CYS A 107 0.43 -8.69 -5.63
N GLY A 108 -0.65 -9.21 -6.23
CA GLY A 108 -1.06 -8.84 -7.58
C GLY A 108 -1.49 -7.38 -7.75
N PHE A 109 -1.79 -6.69 -6.65
CA PHE A 109 -2.10 -5.25 -6.63
C PHE A 109 -0.87 -4.37 -6.34
N VAL A 110 0.30 -4.98 -6.13
CA VAL A 110 1.56 -4.25 -5.88
C VAL A 110 2.35 -4.13 -7.18
N LEU A 111 2.87 -2.94 -7.43
CA LEU A 111 3.76 -2.65 -8.55
C LEU A 111 5.19 -3.02 -8.19
N ASP A 112 5.90 -3.71 -9.09
CA ASP A 112 7.34 -3.89 -8.98
C ASP A 112 8.04 -2.60 -9.43
N PRO A 113 8.80 -1.91 -8.54
CA PRO A 113 9.44 -0.64 -8.87
C PRO A 113 10.61 -0.79 -9.86
N THR A 114 11.11 -2.02 -10.07
CA THR A 114 12.19 -2.32 -11.00
C THR A 114 11.69 -2.39 -12.44
N THR A 115 10.50 -2.96 -12.64
CA THR A 115 9.92 -3.15 -13.97
C THR A 115 8.83 -2.14 -14.30
N GLY A 116 8.19 -1.53 -13.30
CA GLY A 116 7.00 -0.70 -13.48
C GLY A 116 5.76 -1.52 -13.85
N GLU A 117 5.80 -2.83 -13.63
CA GLU A 117 4.72 -3.78 -13.94
C GLU A 117 4.19 -4.40 -12.65
N PRO A 118 2.93 -4.87 -12.62
CA PRO A 118 2.42 -5.60 -11.47
C PRO A 118 3.27 -6.84 -11.18
N ALA A 119 3.43 -7.15 -9.89
CA ALA A 119 4.19 -8.32 -9.48
C ALA A 119 3.64 -9.59 -10.14
N ALA A 120 4.52 -10.37 -10.77
CA ALA A 120 4.13 -11.59 -11.47
C ALA A 120 5.15 -12.71 -11.28
N GLY A 121 4.68 -13.96 -11.40
CA GLY A 121 5.52 -15.15 -11.34
C GLY A 121 6.32 -15.25 -10.03
N ALA A 122 7.64 -15.38 -10.13
CA ALA A 122 8.51 -15.54 -8.97
C ALA A 122 8.51 -14.32 -8.02
N VAL A 123 8.30 -13.11 -8.55
CA VAL A 123 8.21 -11.88 -7.74
C VAL A 123 6.92 -11.88 -6.91
N LEU A 124 5.80 -12.24 -7.54
CA LEU A 124 4.51 -12.36 -6.84
C LEU A 124 4.59 -13.42 -5.73
N THR A 125 5.17 -14.59 -6.01
CA THR A 125 5.36 -15.63 -4.98
C THR A 125 6.26 -15.14 -3.85
N ALA A 126 7.34 -14.42 -4.14
CA ALA A 126 8.23 -13.88 -3.11
C ALA A 126 7.55 -12.78 -2.26
N CYS A 127 6.71 -11.95 -2.87
CA CYS A 127 5.90 -10.96 -2.15
C CYS A 127 4.91 -11.66 -1.22
N ALA A 128 4.18 -12.67 -1.70
CA ALA A 128 3.20 -13.39 -0.90
C ALA A 128 3.86 -14.10 0.29
N ASP A 129 5.01 -14.74 0.08
CA ASP A 129 5.81 -15.39 1.12
C ASP A 129 6.32 -14.38 2.18
N THR A 130 6.66 -13.16 1.74
CA THR A 130 7.04 -12.06 2.63
C THR A 130 5.86 -11.55 3.45
N MET A 131 4.68 -11.39 2.85
CA MET A 131 3.47 -11.00 3.58
C MET A 131 3.06 -12.04 4.62
N ASP A 132 3.13 -13.33 4.28
CA ASP A 132 2.82 -14.42 5.21
C ASP A 132 3.83 -14.44 6.36
N SER A 133 5.13 -14.37 6.04
CA SER A 133 6.21 -14.39 7.03
C SER A 133 6.26 -13.15 7.93
N SER A 134 5.81 -11.99 7.44
CA SER A 134 5.78 -10.74 8.21
C SER A 134 4.64 -10.68 9.23
N GLY A 135 3.66 -11.59 9.14
CA GLY A 135 2.45 -11.57 9.95
C GLY A 135 1.49 -10.43 9.59
N MET A 136 1.72 -9.73 8.46
CA MET A 136 0.83 -8.66 7.99
C MET A 136 -0.58 -9.19 7.74
N MET A 137 -0.73 -10.38 7.13
CA MET A 137 -2.04 -11.00 6.89
C MET A 137 -2.80 -11.36 8.18
N ASP A 138 -2.11 -11.56 9.31
CA ASP A 138 -2.78 -11.80 10.59
C ASP A 138 -3.33 -10.51 11.21
N MET A 139 -2.81 -9.34 10.83
CA MET A 139 -3.33 -8.05 11.28
C MET A 139 -4.60 -7.65 10.51
N PHE A 140 -4.69 -8.02 9.24
CA PHE A 140 -5.85 -7.78 8.39
C PHE A 140 -6.84 -8.94 8.49
N THR A 141 -7.65 -8.95 9.55
CA THR A 141 -8.76 -9.90 9.67
C THR A 141 -9.95 -9.47 8.80
N PRO A 142 -10.86 -10.38 8.42
CA PRO A 142 -12.08 -10.02 7.68
C PRO A 142 -12.90 -8.93 8.38
N GLU A 143 -12.92 -8.92 9.72
CA GLU A 143 -13.62 -7.89 10.51
C GLU A 143 -12.93 -6.52 10.39
N MET A 144 -11.59 -6.48 10.32
CA MET A 144 -10.82 -5.25 10.11
C MET A 144 -10.96 -4.72 8.68
N VAL A 145 -11.01 -5.61 7.70
CA VAL A 145 -11.19 -5.22 6.30
C VAL A 145 -12.61 -4.72 6.05
N ALA A 146 -13.63 -5.31 6.68
CA ALA A 146 -15.01 -4.88 6.55
C ALA A 146 -15.28 -3.44 7.05
N VAL A 147 -14.39 -2.87 7.89
CA VAL A 147 -14.47 -1.46 8.31
C VAL A 147 -13.73 -0.51 7.37
N ILE A 148 -12.89 -1.02 6.47
CA ILE A 148 -12.23 -0.24 5.43
C ILE A 148 -13.19 -0.18 4.24
N THR A 149 -14.04 0.84 4.23
CA THR A 149 -14.94 1.14 3.11
C THR A 149 -14.35 2.25 2.24
N GLU A 150 -14.92 2.46 1.05
CA GLU A 150 -14.47 3.53 0.14
C GLU A 150 -14.48 4.92 0.81
N ASP A 151 -15.49 5.21 1.64
CA ASP A 151 -15.59 6.43 2.43
C ASP A 151 -14.48 6.57 3.50
N ALA A 152 -13.87 5.46 3.92
CA ALA A 152 -12.76 5.46 4.87
C ALA A 152 -11.40 5.66 4.17
N LEU A 153 -11.37 5.67 2.84
CA LEU A 153 -10.19 5.92 2.01
C LEU A 153 -10.21 7.35 1.47
N GLU A 154 -9.16 8.10 1.79
CA GLU A 154 -8.94 9.42 1.22
C GLU A 154 -7.97 9.31 0.05
N ALA A 155 -8.42 9.65 -1.16
CA ALA A 155 -7.58 9.67 -2.35
C ALA A 155 -7.24 11.10 -2.72
N SER A 156 -5.98 11.36 -3.05
CA SER A 156 -5.50 12.69 -3.45
C SER A 156 -4.43 12.59 -4.52
N ASP A 157 -4.48 13.47 -5.52
CA ASP A 157 -3.40 13.63 -6.50
C ASP A 157 -2.18 14.30 -5.86
N ASN A 158 -1.01 13.71 -6.03
CA ASN A 158 0.25 14.29 -5.56
C ASN A 158 0.78 15.40 -6.50
N GLY A 159 0.27 15.50 -7.73
CA GLY A 159 0.67 16.47 -8.75
C GLY A 159 1.88 16.02 -9.59
N ASP A 160 2.38 14.80 -9.39
CA ASP A 160 3.42 14.16 -10.21
C ASP A 160 2.90 13.00 -11.07
N GLY A 161 1.57 12.83 -11.14
CA GLY A 161 0.93 11.71 -11.86
C GLY A 161 0.80 10.44 -11.01
N THR A 162 0.94 10.57 -9.69
CA THR A 162 0.71 9.51 -8.70
C THR A 162 -0.45 9.89 -7.77
N ILE A 163 -1.11 8.87 -7.22
CA ILE A 163 -2.23 9.05 -6.31
C ILE A 163 -1.81 8.58 -4.93
N LYS A 164 -2.03 9.41 -3.92
CA LYS A 164 -1.90 9.00 -2.52
C LYS A 164 -3.25 8.55 -2.00
N ILE A 165 -3.31 7.33 -1.46
CA ILE A 165 -4.46 6.80 -0.72
C ILE A 165 -4.09 6.77 0.77
N SER A 166 -4.85 7.47 1.60
CA SER A 166 -4.72 7.40 3.06
C SER A 166 -5.85 6.53 3.63
N ALA A 167 -5.47 5.54 4.43
CA ALA A 167 -6.40 4.63 5.10
C ALA A 167 -6.00 4.50 6.58
N GLN A 168 -6.85 5.02 7.49
CA GLN A 168 -6.65 4.91 8.94
C GLN A 168 -5.24 5.36 9.42
N GLY A 169 -4.67 6.39 8.77
CA GLY A 169 -3.35 6.95 9.11
C GLY A 169 -2.16 6.21 8.47
N ALA A 170 -2.40 5.25 7.58
CA ALA A 170 -1.39 4.70 6.69
C ALA A 170 -1.57 5.29 5.29
N ASP A 171 -0.48 5.77 4.69
CA ASP A 171 -0.47 6.33 3.34
C ASP A 171 0.13 5.31 2.36
N PHE A 172 -0.52 5.17 1.21
CA PHE A 172 -0.10 4.31 0.10
C PHE A 172 0.01 5.16 -1.15
N ASP A 173 1.17 5.15 -1.79
CA ASP A 173 1.34 5.78 -3.09
C ASP A 173 0.96 4.77 -4.18
N MET A 174 0.18 5.24 -5.15
CA MET A 174 -0.31 4.46 -6.27
C MET A 174 0.23 5.00 -7.59
N HIS A 175 0.63 4.08 -8.45
CA HIS A 175 1.22 4.35 -9.75
C HIS A 175 0.39 3.65 -10.83
N LYS A 176 0.18 4.36 -11.94
CA LYS A 176 -0.50 3.81 -13.12
C LYS A 176 0.52 2.98 -13.92
N ALA A 177 0.24 1.70 -14.12
CA ALA A 177 1.06 0.80 -14.93
C ALA A 177 0.72 0.94 -16.43
N ASP A 178 1.49 0.25 -17.27
CA ASP A 178 1.32 0.27 -18.73
C ASP A 178 -0.02 -0.31 -19.23
N ASP A 179 -0.73 -1.10 -18.40
CA ASP A 179 -2.07 -1.59 -18.70
C ASP A 179 -3.18 -0.59 -18.32
N GLY A 180 -2.81 0.60 -17.86
CA GLY A 180 -3.73 1.69 -17.51
C GLY A 180 -4.37 1.55 -16.13
N LYS A 181 -3.98 0.56 -15.33
CA LYS A 181 -4.50 0.36 -13.97
C LYS A 181 -3.57 0.93 -12.91
N TRP A 182 -4.16 1.30 -11.78
CA TRP A 182 -3.45 1.78 -10.62
C TRP A 182 -2.98 0.61 -9.75
N TYR A 183 -1.74 0.68 -9.27
CA TYR A 183 -1.13 -0.32 -8.41
C TYR A 183 -0.42 0.35 -7.24
N ILE A 184 -0.36 -0.33 -6.11
CA ILE A 184 0.32 0.16 -4.91
C ILE A 184 1.83 0.07 -5.15
N ALA A 185 2.53 1.19 -5.04
CA ALA A 185 3.99 1.22 -5.04
C ALA A 185 4.51 0.99 -3.62
N GLN A 186 5.49 0.09 -3.48
CA GLN A 186 6.17 -0.25 -2.23
C GLN A 186 7.67 0.09 -2.33
#